data_AF-A0A7Z1AGF6-F1
#
_entry.id   AF-A0A7Z1AGF6-F1
#
_cell.length_a   1.000
_cell.length_b   1.000
_cell.length_c   1.000
_cell.angle_alpha   90.00
_cell.angle_beta   90.00
_cell.angle_gamma   90.00
#
_symmetry.space_group_name_H-M   'P 1'
#
loop_
_entity.id
_entity.type
_entity.pdbx_description
1 polymer ?
#
loop_
_entity_poly.entity_id
_entity_poly.type
_entity_poly.pdbx_seq_one_letter_code
_entity_poly.pdbx_strand_id
1 'polypeptide(L)'
;MTLGPVRYIRYLARSLFLTLLFSAPLLANKFETIGGGVSGSTRVKIEYLQVIAYAAGGIFLIAGILTIVMHNSNAQTLNYTMWKPSAAVFFLLSIGAFAAAVLMK
;
A
#
# COMPACT_ATOMS: atom_id res chain seq x y z
N MET A 1 -17.10 2.55 -33.39
CA MET A 1 -16.88 3.87 -32.76
C MET A 1 -15.66 3.77 -31.87
N THR A 2 -14.54 4.37 -32.27
CA THR A 2 -13.28 4.36 -31.51
C THR A 2 -13.32 5.43 -30.42
N LEU A 3 -13.17 5.03 -29.16
CA LEU A 3 -13.08 5.96 -28.03
C LEU A 3 -11.73 6.70 -28.10
N GLY A 4 -11.73 8.02 -27.98
CA GLY A 4 -10.50 8.81 -27.94
C GLY A 4 -9.57 8.37 -26.79
N PRO A 5 -8.24 8.54 -26.94
CA PRO A 5 -7.23 7.88 -26.10
C PRO A 5 -7.40 8.18 -24.61
N VAL A 6 -7.77 9.41 -24.25
CA VAL A 6 -7.99 9.82 -22.84
C VAL A 6 -9.23 9.16 -22.24
N ARG A 7 -10.30 9.01 -23.02
CA ARG A 7 -11.52 8.32 -22.57
C ARG A 7 -11.24 6.84 -22.39
N TYR A 8 -10.52 6.23 -23.33
CA TYR A 8 -10.10 4.83 -23.26
C TYR A 8 -9.27 4.54 -21.99
N ILE A 9 -8.24 5.34 -21.69
CA ILE A 9 -7.42 5.19 -20.48
C ILE A 9 -8.26 5.33 -19.20
N ARG A 10 -9.21 6.28 -19.17
CA ARG A 10 -10.10 6.45 -18.01
C ARG A 10 -11.00 5.23 -17.78
N TYR A 11 -11.54 4.63 -18.85
CA TYR A 11 -12.35 3.42 -18.73
C TYR A 11 -11.50 2.23 -18.29
N LEU A 12 -10.27 2.10 -18.80
CA LEU A 12 -9.34 1.04 -18.45
C LEU A 12 -8.88 1.15 -16.99
N ALA A 13 -8.60 2.36 -16.51
CA ALA A 13 -8.28 2.60 -15.09
C ALA A 13 -9.47 2.28 -14.17
N ARG A 14 -10.70 2.65 -14.59
CA ARG A 14 -11.93 2.32 -13.85
C ARG A 14 -12.19 0.81 -13.83
N SER A 15 -12.03 0.11 -14.95
CA SER A 15 -12.20 -1.34 -14.99
C SER A 15 -11.14 -2.03 -14.16
N LEU A 16 -9.88 -1.61 -14.24
CA LEU A 16 -8.78 -2.16 -13.42
C LEU A 16 -9.07 -1.97 -11.93
N PHE A 17 -9.53 -0.78 -11.52
CA PHE A 17 -9.88 -0.48 -10.14
C PHE A 17 -11.05 -1.34 -9.64
N LEU A 18 -12.09 -1.52 -10.45
CA LEU A 18 -13.20 -2.41 -10.14
C LEU A 18 -12.74 -3.87 -10.06
N THR A 19 -11.90 -4.32 -10.98
CA THR A 19 -11.33 -5.67 -10.95
C THR A 19 -10.48 -5.89 -9.71
N LEU A 20 -9.71 -4.90 -9.24
CA LEU A 20 -8.95 -4.97 -7.99
C LEU A 20 -9.87 -5.07 -6.76
N LEU A 21 -10.94 -4.27 -6.71
CA LEU A 21 -11.93 -4.33 -5.62
C LEU A 21 -12.64 -5.68 -5.53
N PHE A 22 -13.02 -6.27 -6.67
CA PHE A 22 -13.75 -7.54 -6.70
C PHE A 22 -12.86 -8.79 -6.72
N SER A 23 -11.56 -8.68 -7.05
CA SER A 23 -10.61 -9.80 -6.98
C SER A 23 -9.99 -10.00 -5.60
N ALA A 24 -10.03 -8.99 -4.74
CA ALA A 24 -9.56 -9.09 -3.35
C ALA A 24 -10.12 -10.29 -2.57
N PRO A 25 -11.45 -10.60 -2.57
CA PRO A 25 -11.97 -11.78 -1.87
C PRO A 25 -11.53 -13.11 -2.51
N LEU A 26 -11.33 -13.14 -3.84
CA LEU A 26 -10.90 -14.35 -4.55
C LEU A 26 -9.41 -14.65 -4.31
N LEU A 27 -8.59 -13.60 -4.14
CA LEU A 27 -7.17 -13.70 -3.79
C LEU A 27 -6.98 -14.02 -2.29
N ALA A 28 -7.86 -13.53 -1.42
CA ALA A 28 -7.85 -13.88 0.01
C ALA A 28 -8.04 -15.39 0.23
N ASN A 29 -8.90 -16.03 -0.58
CA ASN A 29 -9.11 -17.49 -0.53
C ASN A 29 -7.90 -18.31 -0.98
N LYS A 30 -6.96 -17.75 -1.76
CA LYS A 30 -5.73 -18.48 -2.15
C LYS A 30 -4.66 -18.51 -1.06
N PHE A 31 -4.73 -17.65 -0.05
CA PHE A 31 -3.85 -17.74 1.12
C PHE A 31 -4.33 -18.79 2.15
N GLU A 32 -5.54 -19.33 2.02
CA GLU A 32 -6.00 -20.45 2.84
C GLU A 32 -5.32 -21.78 2.46
N THR A 33 -4.91 -21.94 1.19
CA THR A 33 -4.52 -23.27 0.67
C THR A 33 -3.01 -23.53 0.66
N ILE A 34 -2.14 -22.52 0.70
CA ILE A 34 -0.68 -22.73 0.58
C ILE A 34 -0.03 -23.17 1.92
N GLY A 35 -0.73 -23.06 3.05
CA GLY A 35 -0.18 -23.34 4.39
C GLY A 35 -0.93 -24.38 5.25
N GLY A 36 -1.70 -25.30 4.65
CA GLY A 36 -2.42 -26.32 5.43
C GLY A 36 -3.56 -25.72 6.26
N GLY A 37 -4.54 -25.12 5.57
CA GLY A 37 -5.67 -24.40 6.14
C GLY A 37 -6.34 -25.08 7.34
N VAL A 38 -5.97 -24.65 8.54
CA VAL A 38 -6.86 -24.72 9.69
C VAL A 38 -7.81 -23.55 9.55
N SER A 39 -9.06 -23.84 9.19
CA SER A 39 -10.22 -22.93 9.05
C SER A 39 -10.63 -22.27 10.37
N GLY A 40 -9.68 -21.93 11.24
CA GLY A 40 -9.93 -21.71 12.66
C GLY A 40 -9.53 -20.36 13.24
N SER A 41 -8.77 -19.52 12.54
CA SER A 41 -8.44 -18.22 13.14
C SER A 41 -8.20 -17.11 12.13
N THR A 42 -9.30 -16.61 11.56
CA THR A 42 -9.36 -15.27 10.95
C THR A 42 -8.74 -14.22 11.88
N ARG A 43 -8.92 -14.39 13.20
CA ARG A 43 -8.31 -13.55 14.24
C ARG A 43 -6.78 -13.56 14.21
N VAL A 44 -6.14 -14.73 14.14
CA VAL A 44 -4.67 -14.83 14.05
C VAL A 44 -4.17 -14.20 12.75
N LYS A 45 -4.86 -14.41 11.62
CA LYS A 45 -4.51 -13.75 10.35
C LYS A 45 -4.58 -12.22 10.48
N ILE A 46 -5.65 -11.69 11.09
CA ILE A 46 -5.82 -10.26 11.34
C ILE A 46 -4.71 -9.72 12.26
N GLU A 47 -4.36 -10.44 13.34
CA GLU A 47 -3.27 -10.04 14.24
C GLU A 47 -1.93 -9.93 13.49
N TYR A 48 -1.60 -10.90 12.62
CA TYR A 48 -0.40 -10.80 11.78
C TYR A 48 -0.45 -9.61 10.81
N LEU A 49 -1.60 -9.38 10.17
CA LEU A 49 -1.80 -8.24 9.27
C LEU A 49 -1.66 -6.89 10.00
N GLN A 50 -2.16 -6.78 11.23
CA GLN A 50 -1.98 -5.60 12.07
C GLN A 50 -0.51 -5.35 12.37
N VAL A 51 0.24 -6.40 12.77
CA VAL A 51 1.69 -6.28 13.05
C VAL A 51 2.45 -5.81 11.81
N ILE A 52 2.16 -6.39 10.65
CA ILE A 52 2.77 -5.98 9.37
C ILE A 52 2.43 -4.51 9.06
N ALA A 53 1.17 -4.11 9.25
CA ALA A 53 0.72 -2.76 8.99
C ALA A 53 1.38 -1.73 9.94
N TYR A 54 1.55 -2.05 11.22
CA TYR A 54 2.32 -1.23 12.16
C TYR A 54 3.79 -1.12 11.77
N ALA A 55 4.43 -2.24 11.43
CA ALA A 55 5.84 -2.25 11.02
C ALA A 55 6.05 -1.44 9.73
N ALA A 56 5.22 -1.66 8.71
CA ALA A 56 5.26 -0.90 7.46
C ALA A 56 5.02 0.59 7.69
N GLY A 57 4.03 0.94 8.52
CA GLY A 57 3.75 2.32 8.90
C GLY A 57 4.95 3.02 9.55
N GLY A 58 5.66 2.32 10.44
CA GLY A 58 6.89 2.80 11.06
C GLY A 58 8.04 3.00 10.06
N ILE A 59 8.26 2.04 9.16
CA ILE A 59 9.29 2.15 8.11
C ILE A 59 9.02 3.36 7.22
N PHE A 60 7.77 3.55 6.77
CA PHE A 60 7.42 4.70 5.94
C PHE A 60 7.54 6.02 6.69
N LEU A 61 7.24 6.06 7.99
CA LEU A 61 7.44 7.26 8.81
C LEU A 61 8.91 7.66 8.85
N ILE A 62 9.79 6.70 9.14
CA ILE A 62 11.24 6.90 9.20
C ILE A 62 11.76 7.32 7.83
N ALA A 63 11.32 6.67 6.75
CA ALA A 63 11.69 7.03 5.39
C ALA A 63 11.27 8.47 5.03
N GLY A 64 10.08 8.90 5.46
CA GLY A 64 9.60 10.29 5.29
C GLY A 64 10.50 11.30 6.02
N ILE A 65 10.88 11.01 7.27
CA ILE A 65 11.80 11.84 8.05
C ILE A 65 13.19 11.92 7.38
N LEU A 66 13.75 10.77 6.99
CA LEU A 66 15.05 10.72 6.30
C LEU A 66 15.03 11.49 4.98
N THR A 67 13.91 11.44 4.25
CA THR A 67 13.74 12.19 3.00
C THR A 67 13.86 13.70 3.23
N ILE A 68 13.41 14.21 4.38
CA ILE A 68 13.53 15.63 4.74
C ILE A 68 14.96 15.94 5.22
N VAL A 69 15.46 15.14 6.16
CA VAL A 69 16.75 15.41 6.83
C VAL A 69 17.93 15.25 5.88
N MET A 70 17.86 14.28 4.96
CA MET A 70 18.99 13.89 4.10
C MET A 70 18.83 14.33 2.63
N HIS A 71 17.91 15.25 2.33
CA HIS A 71 17.57 15.60 0.93
C HIS A 71 18.76 16.06 0.07
N ASN A 72 19.78 16.69 0.66
CA ASN A 72 20.97 17.18 -0.04
C ASN A 72 22.23 16.32 0.18
N SER A 73 22.13 15.29 1.03
CA SER A 73 23.28 14.51 1.49
C SER A 73 23.16 13.02 1.20
N ASN A 74 22.02 12.57 0.66
CA ASN A 74 21.82 11.18 0.26
C ASN A 74 22.01 11.01 -1.25
N ALA A 75 23.02 10.20 -1.62
CA ALA A 75 23.32 9.87 -3.02
C ALA A 75 22.22 9.04 -3.72
N GLN A 76 21.33 8.39 -2.96
CA GLN A 76 20.18 7.65 -3.51
C GLN A 76 19.00 8.55 -3.87
N THR A 77 19.03 9.83 -3.48
CA THR A 77 18.03 10.82 -3.88
C THR A 77 18.31 11.21 -5.33
N LEU A 78 17.75 10.44 -6.26
CA LEU A 78 17.92 10.63 -7.72
C LEU A 78 17.56 12.06 -8.17
N ASN A 79 16.70 12.74 -7.39
CA ASN A 79 16.37 14.14 -7.57
C ASN A 79 16.20 14.85 -6.21
N TYR A 80 17.22 15.60 -5.78
CA TYR A 80 17.22 16.37 -4.53
C TYR A 80 16.14 17.46 -4.48
N THR A 81 15.55 17.87 -5.61
CA THR A 81 14.45 18.85 -5.63
C THR A 81 13.08 18.23 -5.31
N MET A 82 12.96 16.90 -5.43
CA MET A 82 11.70 16.17 -5.25
C MET A 82 11.49 15.63 -3.84
N TRP A 83 12.30 16.05 -2.87
CA TRP A 83 12.19 15.58 -1.48
C TRP A 83 10.82 15.86 -0.86
N LYS A 84 10.18 16.99 -1.21
CA LYS A 84 8.86 17.37 -0.68
C LYS A 84 7.75 16.39 -1.10
N PRO A 85 7.52 16.12 -2.41
CA PRO A 85 6.52 15.14 -2.81
C PRO A 85 6.86 13.72 -2.34
N SER A 86 8.14 13.34 -2.33
CA SER A 86 8.55 12.02 -1.81
C SER A 86 8.25 11.85 -0.33
N ALA A 87 8.59 12.85 0.50
CA ALA A 87 8.26 12.85 1.92
C ALA A 87 6.75 12.78 2.13
N ALA A 88 5.98 13.55 1.36
CA ALA A 88 4.52 13.52 1.42
C ALA A 88 3.94 12.12 1.13
N VAL A 89 4.44 11.43 0.10
CA VAL A 89 4.02 10.05 -0.21
C VAL A 89 4.35 9.11 0.96
N PHE A 90 5.55 9.20 1.53
CA PHE A 90 5.92 8.36 2.67
C PHE A 90 5.05 8.61 3.91
N PHE A 91 4.71 9.86 4.22
CA PHE A 91 3.79 10.17 5.32
C PHE A 91 2.37 9.67 5.03
N LEU A 92 1.88 9.79 3.79
CA LEU A 92 0.56 9.26 3.41
C LEU A 92 0.51 7.73 3.54
N LEU A 93 1.56 7.03 3.10
CA LEU A 93 1.67 5.58 3.25
C LEU A 93 1.78 5.17 4.73
N SER A 94 2.52 5.93 5.54
CA SER A 94 2.63 5.70 6.97
C SER A 94 1.28 5.82 7.68
N ILE A 95 0.56 6.94 7.44
CA ILE A 95 -0.78 7.18 7.99
C ILE A 95 -1.75 6.10 7.52
N GLY A 96 -1.73 5.76 6.23
CA GLY A 96 -2.59 4.73 5.66
C GLY A 96 -2.35 3.34 6.29
N ALA A 97 -1.08 2.98 6.50
CA ALA A 97 -0.72 1.71 7.14
C ALA A 97 -1.12 1.67 8.62
N PHE A 98 -0.90 2.74 9.38
CA PHE A 98 -1.36 2.82 10.77
C PHE A 98 -2.89 2.81 10.88
N ALA A 99 -3.59 3.54 10.00
CA ALA A 99 -5.04 3.52 9.94
C ALA A 99 -5.56 2.12 9.61
N ALA A 100 -4.94 1.43 8.64
CA ALA A 100 -5.29 0.05 8.32
C ALA A 100 -5.09 -0.88 9.52
N ALA A 101 -3.98 -0.75 10.26
CA ALA A 101 -3.74 -1.55 11.47
C ALA A 101 -4.80 -1.33 12.55
N VAL A 102 -5.20 -0.08 12.79
CA VAL A 102 -6.20 0.28 13.82
C VAL A 102 -7.62 -0.12 13.41
N LEU A 103 -7.94 -0.06 12.12
CA LEU A 103 -9.28 -0.35 11.60
C LEU A 103 -9.51 -1.85 11.31
N MET A 104 -8.44 -2.63 11.11
CA MET A 104 -8.53 -4.09 11.06
C MET A 104 -8.98 -4.60 12.44
N LYS A 105 -10.16 -5.21 12.51
CA LYS A 105 -10.75 -5.83 13.70
C LYS A 105 -11.30 -7.19 13.36
#